data_AF-A0A975UAM3-F1
#
_entry.id   AF-A0A975UAM3-F1
#
_cell.length_a   1.000
_cell.length_b   1.000
_cell.length_c   1.000
_cell.angle_alpha   90.00
_cell.angle_beta   90.00
_cell.angle_gamma   90.00
#
_symmetry.space_group_name_H-M   'P 1'
#
loop_
_entity.id
_entity.type
_entity.pdbx_description
1 polymer ?
#
loop_
_entity_poly.entity_id
_entity_poly.type
_entity_poly.pdbx_seq_one_letter_code
_entity_poly.pdbx_strand_id
1 'polypeptide(L)'
;MKSYASYDNSMAYFNDREVSKKCQKYFSSFMVKLCSVAFFSSAILLSPKSFSEDEIIYPMDESSWIYKGGTFNCTLMHTEVPQGKFYFRSNKKDNVTLEYRFNSNQSEWIYAQAGLLTPPWIKPLQADTVSQGQINSQRGFSFSSDIERILHSMKNGKWLTVSVGEVRLPPRSS
;
A
#
# COMPACT_ATOMS: atom_id res chain seq x y z
N MET A 1 -15.40 53.89 -39.02
CA MET A 1 -14.01 53.44 -38.82
C MET A 1 -14.07 52.07 -38.17
N LYS A 2 -13.78 50.99 -38.91
CA LYS A 2 -13.78 49.62 -38.36
C LYS A 2 -12.35 49.30 -37.94
N SER A 3 -12.13 49.14 -36.63
CA SER A 3 -10.85 48.69 -36.10
C SER A 3 -10.81 47.17 -36.17
N TYR A 4 -9.79 46.60 -36.81
CA TYR A 4 -9.52 45.17 -36.83
C TYR A 4 -8.33 44.90 -35.91
N ALA A 5 -8.47 43.95 -34.99
CA ALA A 5 -7.41 43.55 -34.07
C ALA A 5 -6.27 42.83 -34.83
N SER A 6 -5.02 43.17 -34.52
CA SER A 6 -3.83 42.68 -35.24
C SER A 6 -3.14 41.47 -34.60
N TYR A 7 -3.86 40.59 -33.90
CA TYR A 7 -3.26 39.38 -33.33
C TYR A 7 -4.19 38.16 -33.45
N ASP A 8 -3.61 37.06 -33.93
CA ASP A 8 -4.20 35.72 -34.04
C ASP A 8 -4.57 35.16 -32.67
N ASN A 9 -5.72 35.56 -32.15
CA ASN A 9 -6.36 34.89 -31.03
C ASN A 9 -7.42 33.93 -31.58
N SER A 10 -7.16 32.63 -31.42
CA SER A 10 -8.01 31.50 -31.86
C SER A 10 -9.45 31.52 -31.34
N MET A 11 -9.77 32.39 -30.37
CA MET A 11 -11.14 32.63 -29.89
C MET A 11 -12.01 33.43 -30.87
N ALA A 12 -11.43 34.20 -31.80
CA ALA A 12 -12.22 34.98 -32.77
C ALA A 12 -13.01 34.08 -33.75
N TYR A 13 -12.57 32.83 -33.94
CA TYR A 13 -13.19 31.87 -34.85
C TYR A 13 -14.49 31.23 -34.35
N PHE A 14 -14.79 31.33 -33.05
CA PHE A 14 -15.99 30.69 -32.48
C PHE A 14 -17.26 31.52 -32.64
N ASN A 15 -17.15 32.82 -32.99
CA ASN A 15 -18.30 33.72 -33.04
C ASN A 15 -18.82 34.04 -34.45
N ASP A 16 -18.16 33.57 -35.51
CA ASP A 16 -18.58 33.81 -36.90
C ASP A 16 -19.11 32.53 -37.55
N ARG A 17 -20.43 32.51 -37.78
CA ARG A 17 -21.19 31.36 -38.30
C ARG A 17 -20.84 31.02 -39.75
N GLU A 18 -20.36 31.99 -40.55
CA GLU A 18 -19.96 31.73 -41.94
C GLU A 18 -18.54 31.15 -42.05
N VAL A 19 -17.61 31.64 -41.23
CA VAL A 19 -16.25 31.10 -41.16
C VAL A 19 -16.26 29.71 -40.53
N SER A 20 -17.09 29.49 -39.50
CA SER A 20 -17.31 28.19 -38.87
C SER A 20 -17.81 27.12 -39.88
N LYS A 21 -18.71 27.48 -40.80
CA LYS A 21 -19.19 26.58 -41.86
C LYS A 21 -18.11 26.23 -42.89
N LYS A 22 -17.16 27.14 -43.17
CA LYS A 22 -16.01 26.84 -44.05
C LYS A 22 -14.99 25.91 -43.37
N CYS A 23 -14.79 26.02 -42.06
CA CYS A 23 -13.95 25.08 -41.29
C CYS A 23 -14.55 23.67 -41.20
N GLN A 24 -15.87 23.53 -41.30
CA GLN A 24 -16.56 22.23 -41.35
C GLN A 24 -16.16 21.36 -42.56
N LYS A 25 -15.61 21.97 -43.62
CA LYS A 25 -15.14 21.26 -44.81
C LYS A 25 -13.81 20.52 -44.62
N TYR A 26 -13.03 20.89 -43.60
CA TYR A 26 -11.67 20.39 -43.38
C TYR A 26 -11.52 19.55 -42.11
N PHE A 27 -12.51 19.56 -41.22
CA PHE A 27 -12.57 18.66 -40.08
C PHE A 27 -13.31 17.38 -40.49
N SER A 28 -12.60 16.43 -41.11
CA SER A 28 -13.18 15.13 -41.42
C SER A 28 -13.50 14.40 -40.10
N SER A 29 -14.73 13.90 -39.95
CA SER A 29 -15.13 13.15 -38.76
C SER A 29 -14.28 11.91 -38.54
N PHE A 30 -13.66 11.41 -39.61
CA PHE A 30 -12.69 10.32 -39.60
C PHE A 30 -11.38 10.70 -38.88
N MET A 31 -10.84 11.91 -39.13
CA MET A 31 -9.64 12.39 -38.44
C MET A 31 -9.90 12.64 -36.94
N VAL A 32 -11.08 13.15 -36.59
CA VAL A 32 -11.49 13.32 -35.18
C VAL A 32 -11.61 11.97 -34.47
N LYS A 33 -12.16 10.96 -35.15
CA LYS A 33 -12.24 9.58 -34.63
C LYS A 33 -10.85 8.96 -34.45
N LEU A 34 -9.93 9.16 -35.40
CA LEU A 34 -8.55 8.66 -35.27
C LEU A 34 -7.79 9.33 -34.12
N CYS A 35 -7.87 10.65 -34.00
CA CYS A 35 -7.21 11.38 -32.91
C CYS A 35 -7.79 11.02 -31.54
N SER A 36 -9.12 10.86 -31.42
CA SER A 36 -9.74 10.43 -30.17
C SER A 36 -9.32 9.00 -29.79
N VAL A 37 -9.35 8.05 -30.73
CA VAL A 37 -8.86 6.68 -30.49
C VAL A 37 -7.39 6.68 -30.07
N ALA A 38 -6.53 7.44 -30.75
CA ALA A 38 -5.11 7.55 -30.39
C ALA A 38 -4.91 8.14 -28.98
N PHE A 39 -5.70 9.15 -28.60
CA PHE A 39 -5.63 9.78 -27.29
C PHE A 39 -6.14 8.86 -26.16
N PHE A 40 -7.22 8.11 -26.38
CA PHE A 40 -7.68 7.09 -25.43
C PHE A 40 -6.70 5.94 -25.31
N SER A 41 -6.08 5.51 -26.41
CA SER A 41 -5.09 4.44 -26.41
C SER A 41 -3.81 4.84 -25.65
N SER A 42 -3.33 6.07 -25.85
CA SER A 42 -2.17 6.58 -25.13
C SER A 42 -2.45 6.78 -23.64
N ALA A 43 -3.64 7.25 -23.27
CA ALA A 43 -4.05 7.40 -21.87
C ALA A 43 -4.05 6.08 -21.11
N ILE A 44 -4.48 4.97 -21.73
CA ILE A 44 -4.46 3.64 -21.11
C ILE A 44 -3.02 3.13 -20.93
N LEU A 45 -2.15 3.34 -21.92
CA LEU A 45 -0.75 2.90 -21.87
C LEU A 45 0.11 3.72 -20.89
N LEU A 46 -0.25 4.98 -20.62
CA LEU A 46 0.44 5.87 -19.69
C LEU A 46 -0.14 5.87 -18.28
N SER A 47 -1.11 4.99 -17.99
CA SER A 47 -1.66 4.84 -16.65
C SER A 47 -0.54 4.52 -15.65
N PRO A 48 -0.37 5.30 -14.56
CA PRO A 48 0.52 4.88 -13.50
C PRO A 48 0.02 3.56 -12.92
N LYS A 49 0.92 2.59 -12.76
CA LYS A 49 0.60 1.38 -12.00
C LYS A 49 0.41 1.80 -10.54
N SER A 50 -0.80 1.61 -10.02
CA SER A 50 -1.07 1.78 -8.60
C SER A 50 -0.60 0.52 -7.87
N PHE A 51 0.12 0.71 -6.76
CA PHE A 51 0.48 -0.37 -5.85
C PHE A 51 -0.27 -0.17 -4.55
N SER A 52 -0.85 -1.24 -4.01
CA SER A 52 -1.47 -1.21 -2.69
C SER A 52 -0.45 -1.61 -1.63
N GLU A 53 -0.33 -0.79 -0.61
CA GLU A 53 0.37 -1.10 0.63
C GLU A 53 -0.62 -0.91 1.78
N ASP A 54 -0.80 -1.96 2.56
CA ASP A 54 -1.66 -1.94 3.73
C ASP A 54 -0.80 -1.99 4.98
N GLU A 55 -0.90 -0.96 5.81
CA GLU A 55 -0.27 -0.93 7.13
C GLU A 55 -1.27 -1.41 8.18
N ILE A 56 -0.93 -2.49 8.86
CA ILE A 56 -1.75 -3.07 9.91
C ILE A 56 -1.11 -2.71 11.24
N ILE A 57 -1.73 -1.76 11.93
CA ILE A 57 -1.35 -1.32 13.26
C ILE A 57 -2.17 -2.11 14.27
N TYR A 58 -1.49 -2.79 15.19
CA TYR A 58 -2.15 -3.53 16.25
C TYR A 58 -2.21 -2.67 17.52
N PRO A 59 -3.42 -2.30 17.99
CA PRO A 59 -3.56 -1.57 19.23
C PRO A 59 -3.12 -2.47 20.38
N MET A 60 -1.96 -2.19 20.96
CA MET A 60 -1.40 -3.01 22.04
C MET A 60 -2.12 -2.79 23.38
N ASP A 61 -2.83 -1.67 23.53
CA ASP A 61 -3.67 -1.31 24.66
C ASP A 61 -4.97 -2.12 24.74
N GLU A 62 -5.52 -2.51 23.58
CA GLU A 62 -6.68 -3.39 23.47
C GLU A 62 -6.31 -4.84 23.11
N SER A 63 -5.00 -5.14 23.07
CA SER A 63 -4.49 -6.46 22.72
C SER A 63 -4.72 -7.47 23.83
N SER A 64 -5.20 -8.67 23.46
CA SER A 64 -5.25 -9.80 24.38
C SER A 64 -4.46 -10.97 23.81
N TRP A 65 -3.72 -11.64 24.70
CA TRP A 65 -2.74 -12.66 24.32
C TRP A 65 -3.05 -13.99 25.00
N ILE A 66 -3.05 -15.05 24.22
CA ILE A 66 -3.30 -16.42 24.68
C ILE A 66 -2.00 -17.23 24.54
N TYR A 67 -1.45 -17.65 25.69
CA TYR A 67 -0.31 -18.53 25.73
C TYR A 67 -0.73 -20.01 25.67
N LYS A 68 -0.06 -20.79 24.81
CA LYS A 68 -0.19 -22.25 24.72
C LYS A 68 1.19 -22.88 24.68
N GLY A 69 1.58 -23.54 25.77
CA GLY A 69 2.83 -24.28 25.89
C GLY A 69 2.61 -25.79 25.74
N GLY A 70 3.55 -26.46 25.09
CA GLY A 70 3.64 -27.91 25.01
C GLY A 70 5.08 -28.38 25.12
N THR A 71 5.30 -29.70 25.17
CA THR A 71 6.63 -30.31 25.39
C THR A 71 7.66 -29.98 24.30
N PHE A 72 7.22 -29.53 23.12
CA PHE A 72 8.08 -29.31 21.94
C PHE A 72 7.93 -27.93 21.32
N ASN A 73 6.92 -27.14 21.73
CA ASN A 73 6.65 -25.83 21.16
C ASN A 73 5.90 -24.94 22.15
N CYS A 74 6.06 -23.64 21.98
CA CYS A 74 5.31 -22.62 22.70
C CYS A 74 4.73 -21.64 21.69
N THR A 75 3.49 -21.22 21.90
CA THR A 75 2.83 -20.24 21.04
C THR A 75 2.22 -19.15 21.90
N LEU A 76 2.43 -17.88 21.53
CA LEU A 76 1.79 -16.72 22.11
C LEU A 76 0.95 -16.05 21.03
N MET A 77 -0.37 -16.22 21.10
CA MET A 77 -1.30 -15.78 20.06
C MET A 77 -1.99 -14.49 20.44
N HIS A 78 -2.03 -13.51 19.54
CA HIS A 78 -2.88 -12.34 19.67
C HIS A 78 -4.34 -12.72 19.35
N THR A 79 -5.30 -12.00 19.94
CA THR A 79 -6.70 -12.12 19.53
C THR A 79 -6.89 -11.84 18.04
N GLU A 80 -7.79 -12.60 17.43
CA GLU A 80 -8.07 -12.51 16.00
C GLU A 80 -8.65 -11.13 15.68
N VAL A 81 -8.03 -10.44 14.73
CA VAL A 81 -8.52 -9.17 14.17
C VAL A 81 -9.01 -9.42 12.74
N PRO A 82 -9.85 -8.55 12.15
CA PRO A 82 -10.39 -8.76 10.81
C PRO A 82 -9.34 -9.06 9.74
N GLN A 83 -8.14 -8.49 9.87
CA GLN A 83 -7.03 -8.62 8.92
C GLN A 83 -6.35 -10.00 9.00
N GLY A 84 -6.38 -10.67 10.15
CA GLY A 84 -5.68 -11.94 10.32
C GLY A 84 -5.38 -12.34 11.76
N LYS A 85 -4.56 -13.38 11.87
CA LYS A 85 -4.00 -13.88 13.14
C LYS A 85 -2.52 -13.63 13.18
N PHE A 86 -2.07 -13.25 14.35
CA PHE A 86 -0.69 -12.97 14.63
C PHE A 86 -0.23 -13.75 15.85
N TYR A 87 0.93 -14.39 15.78
CA TYR A 87 1.45 -15.16 16.91
C TYR A 87 2.97 -15.32 16.88
N PHE A 88 3.57 -15.36 18.07
CA PHE A 88 4.94 -15.84 18.25
C PHE A 88 4.93 -17.35 18.41
N ARG A 89 5.89 -18.02 17.80
CA ARG A 89 6.07 -19.47 17.91
C ARG A 89 7.52 -19.79 18.22
N SER A 90 7.74 -20.57 19.26
CA SER A 90 9.05 -21.16 19.57
C SER A 90 9.02 -22.67 19.38
N ASN A 91 10.14 -23.24 18.96
CA ASN A 91 10.38 -24.68 18.85
C ASN A 91 11.57 -25.09 19.73
N LYS A 92 11.86 -26.40 19.80
CA LYS A 92 12.94 -26.98 20.64
C LYS A 92 14.36 -26.43 20.40
N LYS A 93 14.60 -25.67 19.34
CA LYS A 93 15.92 -25.08 19.06
C LYS A 93 16.00 -23.62 19.52
N ASP A 94 15.07 -23.18 20.37
CA ASP A 94 14.93 -21.79 20.84
C ASP A 94 14.76 -20.75 19.73
N ASN A 95 14.41 -21.20 18.53
CA ASN A 95 14.11 -20.31 17.42
C ASN A 95 12.68 -19.80 17.60
N VAL A 96 12.57 -18.57 18.09
CA VAL A 96 11.31 -17.83 18.11
C VAL A 96 11.12 -17.22 16.73
N THR A 97 10.01 -17.54 16.08
CA THR A 97 9.53 -16.84 14.89
C THR A 97 8.29 -16.06 15.22
N LEU A 98 8.07 -15.06 14.40
CA LEU A 98 6.85 -14.31 14.38
C LEU A 98 6.08 -14.63 13.12
N GLU A 99 4.79 -14.92 13.27
CA GLU A 99 3.96 -15.37 12.17
C GLU A 99 2.73 -14.48 12.05
N TYR A 100 2.48 -14.03 10.83
CA TYR A 100 1.25 -13.36 10.44
C TYR A 100 0.52 -14.24 9.42
N ARG A 101 -0.76 -14.54 9.67
CA ARG A 101 -1.62 -15.31 8.78
C ARG A 101 -2.84 -14.48 8.40
N PHE A 102 -3.11 -14.35 7.12
CA PHE A 102 -4.26 -13.60 6.63
C PHE A 102 -5.56 -14.37 6.89
N ASN A 103 -6.65 -13.65 7.15
CA ASN A 103 -7.99 -14.24 7.18
C ASN A 103 -8.64 -14.27 5.78
N SER A 104 -8.22 -13.39 4.88
CA SER A 104 -8.83 -13.20 3.56
C SER A 104 -8.15 -14.06 2.47
N ASN A 105 -8.83 -14.17 1.32
CA ASN A 105 -8.25 -14.70 0.08
C ASN A 105 -7.32 -13.69 -0.63
N GLN A 106 -6.84 -12.63 0.05
CA GLN A 106 -5.89 -11.67 -0.55
C GLN A 106 -4.56 -12.39 -0.83
N SER A 107 -4.45 -12.93 -2.04
CA SER A 107 -3.31 -13.73 -2.52
C SER A 107 -2.21 -12.88 -3.16
N GLU A 108 -2.34 -11.56 -3.14
CA GLU A 108 -1.52 -10.65 -3.95
C GLU A 108 -0.36 -10.03 -3.16
N TRP A 109 -0.39 -10.07 -1.83
CA TRP A 109 0.73 -9.62 -1.02
C TRP A 109 1.90 -10.61 -1.14
N ILE A 110 2.99 -10.15 -1.76
CA ILE A 110 4.24 -10.90 -1.86
C ILE A 110 5.30 -10.40 -0.87
N TYR A 111 4.97 -9.34 -0.14
CA TYR A 111 5.89 -8.63 0.73
C TYR A 111 5.30 -8.32 2.11
N ALA A 112 6.14 -8.40 3.14
CA ALA A 112 5.80 -7.88 4.46
C ALA A 112 7.01 -7.35 5.24
N GLN A 113 6.73 -6.42 6.15
CA GLN A 113 7.67 -5.92 7.15
C GLN A 113 7.00 -5.94 8.53
N ALA A 114 7.77 -6.26 9.55
CA ALA A 114 7.40 -6.03 10.93
C ALA A 114 8.14 -4.80 11.46
N GLY A 115 7.41 -3.92 12.13
CA GLY A 115 7.91 -2.67 12.68
C GLY A 115 7.52 -2.46 14.13
N LEU A 116 8.16 -1.46 14.73
CA LEU A 116 7.88 -0.96 16.07
C LEU A 116 7.46 0.50 15.98
N LEU A 117 6.34 0.83 16.59
CA LEU A 117 5.75 2.16 16.59
C LEU A 117 5.62 2.67 18.04
N THR A 118 5.89 3.94 18.26
CA THR A 118 5.49 4.59 19.53
C THR A 118 3.97 4.61 19.68
N PRO A 119 3.43 4.40 20.89
CA PRO A 119 2.00 4.59 21.13
C PRO A 119 1.48 5.94 20.64
N PRO A 120 0.21 6.02 20.22
CA PRO A 120 -0.34 7.20 19.54
C PRO A 120 -0.32 8.48 20.40
N TRP A 121 -0.28 8.33 21.72
CA TRP A 121 -0.20 9.43 22.70
C TRP A 121 1.21 9.96 22.95
N ILE A 122 2.27 9.32 22.43
CA ILE A 122 3.66 9.81 22.52
C ILE A 122 4.00 10.57 21.24
N LYS A 123 4.56 11.78 21.37
CA LYS A 123 5.02 12.62 20.25
C LYS A 123 6.52 12.92 20.38
N PRO A 124 7.30 12.93 19.28
CA PRO A 124 6.89 12.59 17.92
C PRO A 124 6.59 11.10 17.77
N LEU A 125 5.76 10.75 16.77
CA LEU A 125 5.59 9.34 16.40
C LEU A 125 6.90 8.84 15.79
N GLN A 126 7.42 7.73 16.31
CA GLN A 126 8.62 7.07 15.79
C GLN A 126 8.26 5.66 15.38
N ALA A 127 8.52 5.34 14.11
CA ALA A 127 8.37 4.02 13.52
C ALA A 127 9.76 3.49 13.14
N ASP A 128 10.02 2.22 13.39
CA ASP A 128 11.24 1.54 12.99
C ASP A 128 10.92 0.16 12.41
N THR A 129 11.44 -0.13 11.22
CA THR A 129 11.33 -1.46 10.60
C THR A 129 12.41 -2.36 11.18
N VAL A 130 12.00 -3.48 11.76
CA VAL A 130 12.92 -4.39 12.48
C VAL A 130 13.02 -5.77 11.85
N SER A 131 12.02 -6.20 11.08
CA SER A 131 12.11 -7.50 10.40
C SER A 131 11.44 -7.50 9.04
N GLN A 132 11.97 -8.33 8.15
CA GLN A 132 11.46 -8.58 6.81
C GLN A 132 10.76 -9.94 6.82
N GLY A 133 9.53 -9.97 6.33
CA GLY A 133 8.72 -11.18 6.27
C GLY A 133 9.08 -12.03 5.07
N GLN A 134 9.14 -13.34 5.29
CA GLN A 134 9.23 -14.35 4.24
C GLN A 134 7.86 -15.02 4.07
N ILE A 135 7.43 -15.22 2.83
CA ILE A 135 6.18 -15.93 2.54
C ILE A 135 6.24 -17.32 3.19
N ASN A 136 5.24 -17.65 3.99
CA ASN A 136 5.10 -18.97 4.61
C ASN A 136 4.14 -19.86 3.81
N SER A 137 4.22 -21.17 4.04
CA SER A 137 3.41 -22.18 3.34
C SER A 137 1.92 -22.17 3.73
N GLN A 138 1.51 -21.32 4.67
CA GLN A 138 0.19 -21.30 5.29
C GLN A 138 -0.56 -19.98 5.04
N ARG A 139 -0.33 -19.33 3.89
CA ARG A 139 -0.93 -18.05 3.50
C ARG A 139 -0.64 -16.96 4.53
N GLY A 140 0.65 -16.65 4.65
CA GLY A 140 1.12 -15.71 5.65
C GLY A 140 2.58 -15.34 5.45
N PHE A 141 3.11 -14.62 6.42
CA PHE A 141 4.52 -14.25 6.50
C PHE A 141 5.13 -14.74 7.80
N SER A 142 6.37 -15.21 7.73
CA SER A 142 7.22 -15.55 8.86
C SER A 142 8.36 -14.54 8.97
N PHE A 143 8.59 -14.02 10.16
CA PHE A 143 9.67 -13.11 10.50
C PHE A 143 10.57 -13.80 11.51
N SER A 144 11.88 -13.73 11.30
CA SER A 144 12.88 -14.44 12.11
C SER A 144 14.05 -13.57 12.56
N SER A 145 14.15 -12.33 12.08
CA SER A 145 15.17 -11.37 12.54
C SER A 145 14.63 -10.50 13.67
N ASP A 146 15.50 -10.13 14.61
CA ASP A 146 15.23 -9.16 15.68
C ASP A 146 13.99 -9.48 16.54
N ILE A 147 13.62 -10.76 16.66
CA ILE A 147 12.44 -11.18 17.44
C ILE A 147 12.57 -10.83 18.93
N GLU A 148 13.77 -10.95 19.49
CA GLU A 148 14.02 -10.52 20.88
C GLU A 148 13.82 -9.02 21.06
N ARG A 149 14.27 -8.21 20.08
CA ARG A 149 14.08 -6.75 20.09
C ARG A 149 12.60 -6.40 19.99
N ILE A 150 11.84 -7.12 19.16
CA ILE A 150 10.38 -6.95 19.04
C ILE A 150 9.72 -7.22 20.39
N LEU A 151 9.94 -8.40 20.96
CA LEU A 151 9.34 -8.81 22.23
C LEU A 151 9.71 -7.86 23.37
N HIS A 152 10.98 -7.47 23.46
CA HIS A 152 11.46 -6.53 24.47
C HIS A 152 10.79 -5.15 24.32
N SER A 153 10.67 -4.66 23.09
CA SER A 153 10.05 -3.35 22.83
C SER A 153 8.55 -3.35 23.11
N MET A 154 7.85 -4.42 22.74
CA MET A 154 6.43 -4.62 23.07
C MET A 154 6.21 -4.65 24.59
N LYS A 155 7.06 -5.37 25.33
CA LYS A 155 7.05 -5.38 26.79
C LYS A 155 7.22 -3.97 27.38
N ASN A 156 7.99 -3.11 26.71
CA ASN A 156 8.21 -1.71 27.11
C ASN A 156 7.18 -0.74 26.51
N GLY A 157 6.07 -1.24 25.96
CA GLY A 157 4.94 -0.43 25.51
C GLY A 157 5.06 0.11 24.09
N LYS A 158 6.02 -0.33 23.27
CA LYS A 158 5.99 -0.06 21.82
C LYS A 158 4.91 -0.92 21.17
N TRP A 159 4.27 -0.35 20.15
CA TRP A 159 3.27 -1.04 19.35
C TRP A 159 3.96 -1.80 18.24
N LEU A 160 3.45 -3.00 17.95
CA LEU A 160 3.90 -3.75 16.80
C LEU A 160 3.08 -3.34 15.58
N THR A 161 3.76 -3.14 14.45
CA THR A 161 3.12 -2.95 13.15
C THR A 161 3.53 -4.06 12.19
N VAL A 162 2.62 -4.41 11.28
CA VAL A 162 2.93 -5.27 10.14
C VAL A 162 2.45 -4.56 8.88
N SER A 163 3.37 -4.21 7.99
CA SER A 163 3.05 -3.65 6.68
C SER A 163 3.12 -4.76 5.64
N VAL A 164 2.14 -4.83 4.75
CA VAL A 164 2.05 -5.85 3.68
C VAL A 164 1.79 -5.18 2.34
N GLY A 165 2.26 -5.78 1.24
CA GLY A 165 2.05 -5.21 -0.09
C GLY A 165 2.46 -6.09 -1.26
N GLU A 166 2.14 -5.62 -2.45
CA GLU A 166 2.48 -6.26 -3.74
C GLU A 166 3.91 -5.96 -4.20
N VAL A 167 4.55 -4.91 -3.69
CA VAL A 167 5.91 -4.51 -4.04
C VAL A 167 6.67 -4.08 -2.81
N ARG A 168 7.96 -4.42 -2.76
CA ARG A 168 8.88 -3.94 -1.74
C ARG A 168 9.12 -2.44 -1.94
N LEU A 169 8.49 -1.63 -1.10
CA LEU A 169 8.73 -0.18 -1.07
C LEU A 169 9.95 0.15 -0.18
N PRO A 170 10.73 1.18 -0.52
CA PRO A 170 11.82 1.65 0.34
C PRO A 170 11.27 2.14 1.69
N PRO A 171 12.05 2.04 2.78
CA PRO A 171 11.62 2.51 4.09
C PRO A 171 11.25 4.00 4.01
N ARG A 172 10.08 4.37 4.52
CA ARG A 172 9.66 5.78 4.64
C ARG A 172 10.60 6.48 5.62
N SER A 173 11.39 7.42 5.14
CA SER A 173 12.07 8.39 5.99
C SER A 173 11.04 9.35 6.56
N SER A 174 10.83 9.29 7.86
CA SER A 174 10.07 10.25 8.66
C SER A 174 10.79 11.59 8.77
#